data_AF-A0A1A9W6T2-F1
#
_entry.id   AF-A0A1A9W6T2-F1
#
_cell.length_a   1.000
_cell.length_b   1.000
_cell.length_c   1.000
_cell.angle_alpha   90.00
_cell.angle_beta   90.00
_cell.angle_gamma   90.00
#
_symmetry.space_group_name_H-M   'P 1'
#
loop_
_entity.id
_entity.type
_entity.pdbx_description
1 polymer ?
#
loop_
_entity_poly.entity_id
_entity_poly.type
_entity_poly.pdbx_seq_one_letter_code
_entity_poly.pdbx_strand_id
1 'polypeptide(L)'
;MFAIVQPDKKNNEKKWEKFKKKFKFLHGIINYIILYIENCSIHGLNFLIQKDLTLFERLFWLILVILSQYFCVYIAMSSVYIYQTKNTHVGIERDFYFWNTSLPSVTICPMNRIDDEKFDEYCDRNDIVLDRKKTLRDFLEQLANSTYINFKNLPEYASIYRTLDKLNVTPQQYMELIYNVTADMTHISVDLYRVRCIHDNANIQVRQVLTEYGLCYLTNNYLNAKYTSHFFIYGQYPETNSLEEKKPIRNVLTGSFFDKDVSYTFLGFPESTDVSTKNFMIVALLLVYYCI
;
A
#
# COMPACT_ATOMS: atom_id res chain seq x y z
N MET A 1 -18.10 -26.96 100.97
CA MET A 1 -17.18 -27.18 99.84
C MET A 1 -16.98 -25.83 99.16
N PHE A 2 -15.99 -25.04 99.57
CA PHE A 2 -15.70 -23.75 98.92
C PHE A 2 -14.62 -23.98 97.87
N ALA A 3 -15.02 -24.00 96.60
CA ALA A 3 -14.10 -23.99 95.47
C ALA A 3 -13.64 -22.54 95.24
N ILE A 4 -12.37 -22.26 95.47
CA ILE A 4 -11.74 -20.98 95.14
C ILE A 4 -11.41 -21.02 93.64
N VAL A 5 -12.06 -20.16 92.87
CA VAL A 5 -11.73 -19.90 91.46
C VAL A 5 -10.34 -19.25 91.40
N GLN A 6 -9.36 -19.93 90.81
CA GLN A 6 -8.06 -19.31 90.52
C GLN A 6 -8.19 -18.36 89.32
N PRO A 7 -7.74 -17.10 89.44
CA PRO A 7 -7.89 -16.11 88.39
C PRO A 7 -6.96 -16.40 87.20
N ASP A 8 -7.37 -15.88 86.04
CA ASP A 8 -6.89 -16.06 84.65
C ASP A 8 -5.42 -15.62 84.38
N LYS A 9 -4.48 -16.02 85.23
CA LYS A 9 -3.07 -15.57 85.22
C LYS A 9 -2.29 -16.15 84.02
N LYS A 10 -2.58 -17.41 83.66
CA LYS A 10 -1.85 -18.16 82.61
C LYS A 10 -2.16 -17.67 81.19
N ASN A 11 -3.33 -17.06 80.98
CA ASN A 11 -3.75 -16.53 79.68
C ASN A 11 -3.16 -15.13 79.40
N ASN A 12 -3.01 -14.32 80.45
CA ASN A 12 -2.38 -13.00 80.37
C ASN A 12 -0.86 -13.08 80.13
N GLU A 13 -0.15 -14.05 80.72
CA GLU A 13 1.29 -14.27 80.44
C GLU A 13 1.54 -14.69 78.99
N LYS A 14 0.71 -15.58 78.43
CA LYS A 14 0.80 -15.98 77.01
C LYS A 14 0.50 -14.82 76.06
N LYS A 15 -0.46 -13.94 76.39
CA LYS A 15 -0.73 -12.70 75.64
C LYS A 15 0.47 -11.75 75.69
N TRP A 16 1.08 -11.57 76.86
CA TRP A 16 2.24 -10.70 77.06
C TRP A 16 3.48 -11.18 76.28
N GLU A 17 3.75 -12.48 76.27
CA GLU A 17 4.87 -13.04 75.49
C GLU A 17 4.63 -12.96 73.97
N LYS A 18 3.39 -13.15 73.49
CA LYS A 18 3.05 -12.85 72.09
C LYS A 18 3.25 -11.37 71.74
N PHE A 19 2.90 -10.46 72.66
CA PHE A 19 3.05 -9.03 72.46
C PHE A 19 4.52 -8.62 72.41
N LYS A 20 5.36 -9.13 73.33
CA LYS A 20 6.82 -8.96 73.30
C LYS A 20 7.45 -9.49 72.01
N LYS A 21 7.02 -10.67 71.54
CA LYS A 21 7.54 -11.26 70.29
C LYS A 21 7.18 -10.40 69.08
N LYS A 22 5.96 -9.86 69.04
CA LYS A 22 5.51 -8.91 67.99
C LYS A 22 6.26 -7.59 68.06
N PHE A 23 6.53 -7.06 69.25
CA PHE A 23 7.31 -5.84 69.45
C PHE A 23 8.77 -6.00 69.03
N LYS A 24 9.41 -7.11 69.41
CA LYS A 24 10.79 -7.44 69.00
C LYS A 24 10.92 -7.62 67.49
N PHE A 25 9.90 -8.23 66.86
CA PHE A 25 9.82 -8.35 65.41
C PHE A 25 9.63 -7.00 64.71
N LEU A 26 8.74 -6.14 65.24
CA LEU A 26 8.51 -4.79 64.71
C LEU A 26 9.77 -3.92 64.81
N HIS A 27 10.48 -3.99 65.93
CA HIS A 27 11.75 -3.28 66.11
C HIS A 27 12.83 -3.77 65.13
N GLY A 28 12.88 -5.08 64.85
CA GLY A 28 13.75 -5.64 63.81
C GLY A 28 13.43 -5.09 62.41
N ILE A 29 12.14 -4.98 62.06
CA ILE A 29 11.71 -4.40 60.78
C ILE A 29 12.05 -2.92 60.69
N ILE A 30 11.82 -2.15 61.75
CA ILE A 30 12.13 -0.71 61.77
C ILE A 30 13.63 -0.49 61.59
N ASN A 31 14.47 -1.24 62.29
CA ASN A 31 15.92 -1.13 62.14
C ASN A 31 16.38 -1.50 60.72
N TYR A 32 15.74 -2.50 60.10
CA TYR A 32 16.00 -2.85 58.70
C TYR A 32 15.59 -1.72 57.73
N ILE A 33 14.42 -1.11 57.93
CA ILE A 33 13.95 0.01 57.10
C ILE A 33 14.88 1.22 57.25
N ILE A 34 15.35 1.51 58.46
CA ILE A 34 16.29 2.60 58.71
C ILE A 34 17.59 2.36 57.96
N LEU A 35 18.17 1.16 58.10
CA LEU A 35 19.40 0.78 57.41
C LEU A 35 19.24 0.79 55.88
N TYR A 36 18.07 0.38 55.39
CA TYR A 36 17.77 0.40 53.95
C TYR A 36 17.71 1.84 53.42
N ILE A 37 17.00 2.74 54.10
CA ILE A 37 16.88 4.14 53.68
C ILE A 37 18.23 4.86 53.76
N GLU A 38 19.04 4.56 54.77
CA GLU A 38 20.40 5.12 54.93
C GLU A 38 21.34 4.73 53.78
N ASN A 39 21.18 3.51 53.25
CA ASN A 39 22.00 2.99 52.15
C ASN A 39 21.31 3.05 50.77
N CYS A 40 20.12 3.64 50.68
CA CYS A 40 19.36 3.71 49.44
C CYS A 40 19.95 4.76 48.49
N SER A 41 19.91 4.51 47.18
CA SER A 41 20.29 5.48 46.16
C SER A 41 19.25 6.62 45.98
N ILE A 42 18.06 6.49 46.57
CA ILE A 42 17.03 7.53 46.55
C ILE A 42 17.39 8.62 47.56
N HIS A 43 18.03 9.69 47.05
CA HIS A 43 18.58 10.76 47.87
C HIS A 43 17.53 11.43 48.77
N GLY A 44 16.27 11.52 48.31
CA GLY A 44 15.18 12.13 49.07
C GLY A 44 14.76 11.35 50.33
N LEU A 45 15.00 10.03 50.39
CA LEU A 45 14.61 9.22 51.55
C LEU A 45 15.56 9.40 52.74
N ASN A 46 16.84 9.73 52.50
CA ASN A 46 17.83 9.91 53.56
C ASN A 46 17.46 11.08 54.50
N PHE A 47 16.86 12.13 53.96
CA PHE A 47 16.34 13.28 54.73
C PHE A 47 15.18 12.93 55.67
N LEU A 48 14.59 11.74 55.57
CA LEU A 48 13.56 11.28 56.51
C LEU A 48 14.15 10.76 57.83
N ILE A 49 15.43 10.36 57.83
CA ILE A 49 16.09 9.68 58.95
C ILE A 49 17.17 10.57 59.59
N GLN A 50 17.65 11.59 58.87
CA GLN A 50 18.68 12.49 59.37
C GLN A 50 18.29 13.13 60.71
N LYS A 51 19.22 13.03 61.68
CA LYS A 51 18.98 13.41 63.09
C LYS A 51 18.82 14.91 63.31
N ASP A 52 19.35 15.73 62.41
CA ASP A 52 19.44 17.19 62.56
C ASP A 52 18.24 17.96 61.95
N LEU A 53 17.21 17.25 61.48
CA LEU A 53 16.05 17.86 60.84
C LEU A 53 14.83 17.91 61.77
N THR A 54 14.11 19.02 61.71
CA THR A 54 12.84 19.22 62.42
C THR A 54 11.72 18.34 61.82
N LEU A 55 10.66 18.11 62.60
CA LEU A 55 9.51 17.31 62.12
C LEU A 55 8.83 17.90 60.87
N PHE A 56 8.79 19.24 60.76
CA PHE A 56 8.22 19.92 59.59
C PHE A 56 9.07 19.71 58.34
N GLU A 57 10.39 19.79 58.45
CA GLU A 57 11.30 19.52 57.33
C GLU A 57 11.19 18.08 56.86
N ARG A 58 11.08 17.11 57.78
CA ARG A 58 10.86 15.70 57.43
C ARG A 58 9.54 15.48 56.69
N LEU A 59 8.47 16.14 57.13
CA LEU A 59 7.16 16.06 56.46
C LEU A 59 7.22 16.68 55.05
N PHE A 60 7.93 17.79 54.90
CA PHE A 60 8.16 18.43 53.62
C PHE A 60 8.92 17.50 52.65
N TRP A 61 10.03 16.90 53.10
CA TRP A 61 10.78 15.93 52.30
C TRP A 61 9.95 14.70 51.94
N LEU A 62 9.12 14.21 52.86
CA LEU A 62 8.20 13.10 52.60
C LEU A 62 7.22 13.44 51.47
N ILE A 63 6.61 14.63 51.50
CA ILE A 63 5.69 15.10 50.46
C ILE A 63 6.42 15.20 49.11
N LEU A 64 7.62 15.76 49.07
CA LEU A 64 8.41 15.87 47.85
C LEU A 64 8.74 14.51 47.23
N VAL A 65 9.14 13.53 48.06
CA VAL A 65 9.43 12.17 47.58
C VAL A 65 8.18 11.49 47.02
N ILE A 66 7.03 11.63 47.69
CA ILE A 66 5.75 11.08 47.22
C ILE A 66 5.34 11.70 45.88
N LEU A 67 5.41 13.03 45.76
CA LEU A 67 5.08 13.73 44.52
C LEU A 67 6.03 13.34 43.39
N SER A 68 7.33 13.27 43.66
CA SER A 68 8.35 12.85 42.68
C SER A 68 8.05 11.45 42.13
N GLN A 69 7.77 10.49 43.00
CA GLN A 69 7.44 9.13 42.60
C GLN A 69 6.13 9.07 41.78
N TYR A 70 5.11 9.83 42.19
CA TYR A 70 3.85 9.92 41.45
C TYR A 70 4.06 10.43 40.02
N PHE A 71 4.76 11.56 39.85
CA PHE A 71 5.03 12.12 38.52
C PHE A 71 5.91 11.19 37.67
N CYS A 72 6.88 10.51 38.27
CA CYS A 72 7.71 9.53 37.58
C CYS A 72 6.86 8.39 36.98
N VAL A 73 5.98 7.79 37.79
CA VAL A 73 5.07 6.72 37.34
C VAL A 73 4.10 7.24 36.28
N TYR A 74 3.54 8.44 36.47
CA TYR A 74 2.61 9.05 35.52
C TYR A 74 3.26 9.27 34.14
N ILE A 75 4.46 9.87 34.10
CA ILE A 75 5.20 10.11 32.85
C ILE A 75 5.60 8.78 32.19
N ALA A 76 6.03 7.80 32.97
CA ALA A 76 6.36 6.46 32.45
C ALA A 76 5.14 5.81 31.78
N MET A 77 3.98 5.81 32.44
CA MET A 77 2.74 5.27 31.89
C MET A 77 2.28 6.02 30.64
N SER A 78 2.37 7.36 30.63
CA SER A 78 2.06 8.18 29.46
C SER A 78 2.97 7.85 28.28
N SER A 79 4.28 7.67 28.52
CA SER A 79 5.26 7.31 27.49
C SER A 79 4.98 5.93 26.91
N VAL A 80 4.64 4.95 27.75
CA VAL A 80 4.23 3.60 27.33
C VAL A 80 2.94 3.66 26.51
N TYR A 81 1.97 4.49 26.92
CA TYR A 81 0.73 4.67 26.18
C TYR A 81 0.98 5.25 24.78
N ILE A 82 1.80 6.31 24.66
CA ILE A 82 2.18 6.89 23.36
C ILE A 82 2.89 5.87 22.47
N TYR A 83 3.77 5.05 23.05
CA TYR A 83 4.44 3.96 22.34
C TYR A 83 3.46 2.89 21.85
N GLN A 84 2.54 2.43 22.69
CA GLN A 84 1.55 1.40 22.34
C GLN A 84 0.51 1.87 21.34
N THR A 85 0.14 3.15 21.39
CA THR A 85 -0.80 3.77 20.45
C THR A 85 -0.19 4.06 19.09
N LYS A 86 1.08 3.66 18.87
CA LYS A 86 1.80 3.77 17.59
C LYS A 86 1.63 5.17 16.99
N ASN A 87 1.96 6.20 17.74
CA ASN A 87 1.89 7.57 17.24
C ASN A 87 2.83 7.69 16.02
N THR A 88 2.26 7.67 14.82
CA THR A 88 3.01 7.80 13.57
C THR A 88 3.25 9.28 13.30
N HIS A 89 4.49 9.71 13.42
CA HIS A 89 4.90 11.03 12.95
C HIS A 89 5.19 10.95 11.44
N VAL A 90 4.39 11.64 10.64
CA VAL A 90 4.64 11.76 9.20
C VAL A 90 5.41 13.06 8.95
N GLY A 91 6.68 12.94 8.61
CA GLY A 91 7.48 14.04 8.10
C GLY A 91 7.36 14.11 6.59
N ILE A 92 6.96 15.27 6.05
CA ILE A 92 7.01 15.51 4.61
C ILE A 92 8.33 16.21 4.33
N GLU A 93 9.28 15.48 3.76
CA GLU A 93 10.51 16.04 3.24
C GLU A 93 10.34 16.36 1.75
N ARG A 94 10.84 17.52 1.33
CA ARG A 94 10.83 17.94 -0.07
C ARG A 94 12.25 17.92 -0.59
N ASP A 95 12.74 16.74 -0.93
CA ASP A 95 14.03 16.60 -1.61
C ASP A 95 13.85 16.62 -3.13
N PHE A 96 13.32 17.71 -3.67
CA PHE A 96 13.16 17.84 -5.13
C PHE A 96 14.47 18.25 -5.82
N TYR A 97 15.50 18.64 -5.07
CA TYR A 97 16.76 19.12 -5.64
C TYR A 97 17.69 17.99 -6.07
N PHE A 98 17.72 16.89 -5.34
CA PHE A 98 18.55 15.73 -5.66
C PHE A 98 17.78 14.58 -6.32
N TRP A 99 16.50 14.80 -6.61
CA TRP A 99 15.63 13.78 -7.18
C TRP A 99 15.88 13.57 -8.67
N ASN A 100 16.55 12.48 -9.03
CA ASN A 100 16.59 11.96 -10.39
C ASN A 100 15.80 10.64 -10.43
N THR A 101 14.62 10.66 -11.02
CA THR A 101 13.71 9.49 -11.07
C THR A 101 13.35 9.14 -12.50
N SER A 102 12.89 7.90 -12.69
CA SER A 102 12.07 7.59 -13.86
C SER A 102 10.86 8.51 -13.92
N LEU A 103 10.65 9.12 -15.06
CA LEU A 103 9.40 9.80 -15.38
C LEU A 103 8.22 8.82 -15.23
N PRO A 104 7.00 9.30 -14.98
CA PRO A 104 5.85 8.43 -14.83
C PRO A 104 5.61 7.62 -16.11
N SER A 105 5.17 6.39 -15.94
CA SER A 105 4.62 5.60 -17.04
C SER A 105 3.24 6.12 -17.42
N VAL A 106 2.93 6.12 -18.71
CA VAL A 106 1.62 6.51 -19.24
C VAL A 106 0.98 5.31 -19.93
N THR A 107 -0.28 5.08 -19.60
CA THR A 107 -1.12 4.05 -20.24
C THR A 107 -2.27 4.73 -20.95
N ILE A 108 -2.44 4.46 -22.25
CA ILE A 108 -3.55 4.99 -23.05
C ILE A 108 -4.39 3.82 -23.57
N CYS A 109 -5.68 3.84 -23.27
CA CYS A 109 -6.65 2.84 -23.69
C CYS A 109 -7.54 3.43 -24.80
N PRO A 110 -7.42 2.97 -26.06
CA PRO A 110 -8.33 3.42 -27.11
C PRO A 110 -9.74 2.87 -26.85
N MET A 111 -10.76 3.71 -27.04
CA MET A 111 -12.15 3.28 -26.86
C MET A 111 -12.62 2.40 -28.02
N ASN A 112 -12.21 2.70 -29.25
CA ASN A 112 -12.43 1.81 -30.39
C ASN A 112 -11.30 0.77 -30.43
N ARG A 113 -11.62 -0.49 -30.13
CA ARG A 113 -10.62 -1.57 -29.99
C ARG A 113 -10.67 -2.57 -31.14
N ILE A 114 -11.85 -2.80 -31.70
CA ILE A 114 -12.01 -3.77 -32.79
C ILE A 114 -11.59 -3.10 -34.10
N ASP A 115 -10.68 -3.76 -34.79
CA ASP A 115 -10.29 -3.36 -36.14
C ASP A 115 -11.31 -3.91 -37.14
N ASP A 116 -11.89 -3.03 -37.93
CA ASP A 116 -12.98 -3.41 -38.84
C ASP A 116 -12.50 -4.40 -39.92
N GLU A 117 -11.27 -4.24 -40.44
CA GLU A 117 -10.72 -5.11 -41.48
C GLU A 117 -10.46 -6.52 -40.93
N LYS A 118 -9.83 -6.63 -39.76
CA LYS A 118 -9.58 -7.92 -39.08
C LYS A 118 -10.87 -8.60 -38.67
N PHE A 119 -11.86 -7.84 -38.20
CA PHE A 119 -13.15 -8.37 -37.80
C PHE A 119 -13.92 -8.91 -39.00
N ASP A 120 -13.94 -8.18 -40.11
CA ASP A 120 -14.57 -8.63 -41.34
C ASP A 120 -13.88 -9.87 -41.91
N GLU A 121 -12.55 -9.90 -41.90
CA GLU A 121 -11.77 -11.08 -42.30
C GLU A 121 -12.10 -12.30 -41.42
N TYR A 122 -12.18 -12.12 -40.10
CA TYR A 122 -12.59 -13.17 -39.18
C TYR A 122 -14.00 -13.69 -39.49
N CYS A 123 -14.93 -12.78 -39.77
CA CYS A 123 -16.31 -13.15 -40.10
C CYS A 123 -16.43 -13.88 -41.45
N ASP A 124 -15.65 -13.48 -42.45
CA ASP A 124 -15.64 -14.08 -43.78
C ASP A 124 -15.07 -15.49 -43.76
N ARG A 125 -13.96 -15.71 -43.02
CA ARG A 125 -13.39 -17.06 -42.83
C ARG A 125 -14.34 -18.05 -42.15
N ASN A 126 -15.32 -17.55 -41.40
CA ASN A 126 -16.27 -18.36 -40.62
C ASN A 126 -17.71 -18.36 -41.20
N ASP A 127 -17.90 -17.86 -42.42
CA ASP A 127 -19.19 -17.77 -43.12
C ASP A 127 -20.30 -17.13 -42.25
N ILE A 128 -20.02 -15.98 -41.64
CA ILE A 128 -20.98 -15.26 -40.82
C ILE A 128 -21.82 -14.31 -41.69
N VAL A 129 -23.14 -14.49 -41.63
CA VAL A 129 -24.12 -13.66 -42.36
C VAL A 129 -24.15 -12.23 -41.80
N LEU A 130 -24.34 -11.23 -42.67
CA LEU A 130 -24.28 -9.79 -42.35
C LEU A 130 -25.05 -9.37 -41.08
N ASP A 131 -26.28 -9.85 -40.89
CA ASP A 131 -27.09 -9.53 -39.70
C ASP A 131 -26.42 -10.03 -38.40
N ARG A 132 -25.84 -11.22 -38.44
CA ARG A 132 -25.07 -11.81 -37.32
C ARG A 132 -23.72 -11.12 -37.12
N LYS A 133 -23.08 -10.62 -38.19
CA LYS A 133 -21.84 -9.83 -38.08
C LYS A 133 -22.06 -8.61 -37.20
N LYS A 134 -23.15 -7.87 -37.43
CA LYS A 134 -23.48 -6.66 -36.64
C LYS A 134 -23.69 -6.98 -35.17
N THR A 135 -24.47 -8.02 -34.85
CA THR A 135 -24.69 -8.45 -33.45
C THR A 135 -23.40 -8.92 -32.79
N LEU A 136 -22.56 -9.67 -33.50
CA LEU A 136 -21.28 -10.14 -32.99
C LEU A 136 -20.32 -8.97 -32.73
N ARG A 137 -20.24 -8.00 -33.65
CA ARG A 137 -19.41 -6.81 -33.49
C ARG A 137 -19.82 -6.00 -32.26
N ASP A 138 -21.11 -5.76 -32.12
CA ASP A 138 -21.65 -5.00 -30.99
C ASP A 138 -21.41 -5.71 -29.65
N PHE A 139 -21.59 -7.03 -29.60
CA PHE A 139 -21.25 -7.84 -28.44
C PHE A 139 -19.75 -7.77 -28.08
N LEU A 140 -18.87 -7.98 -29.05
CA LEU A 140 -17.42 -7.96 -28.82
C LEU A 140 -16.94 -6.56 -28.41
N GLU A 141 -17.49 -5.50 -29.00
CA GLU A 141 -17.13 -4.12 -28.66
C GLU A 141 -17.56 -3.78 -27.23
N GLN A 142 -18.79 -4.15 -26.85
CA GLN A 142 -19.27 -3.96 -25.47
C GLN A 142 -18.47 -4.80 -24.47
N LEU A 143 -18.06 -6.01 -24.85
CA LEU A 143 -17.21 -6.87 -24.04
C LEU A 143 -15.80 -6.29 -23.88
N ALA A 144 -15.19 -5.82 -24.97
CA ALA A 144 -13.87 -5.18 -24.95
C ALA A 144 -13.85 -3.84 -24.18
N ASN A 145 -15.00 -3.16 -24.13
CA ASN A 145 -15.21 -1.89 -23.41
C ASN A 145 -15.75 -2.10 -21.99
N SER A 146 -15.93 -3.36 -21.58
CA SER A 146 -16.44 -3.67 -20.26
C SER A 146 -15.36 -3.48 -19.18
N THR A 147 -15.79 -2.91 -18.06
CA THR A 147 -15.07 -2.76 -16.80
C THR A 147 -15.80 -3.58 -15.74
N TYR A 148 -15.18 -3.74 -14.57
CA TYR A 148 -15.81 -4.42 -13.43
C TYR A 148 -17.23 -3.89 -13.10
N ILE A 149 -17.49 -2.60 -13.35
CA ILE A 149 -18.75 -1.94 -12.99
C ILE A 149 -19.86 -2.21 -14.03
N ASN A 150 -19.51 -2.18 -15.32
CA ASN A 150 -20.50 -2.26 -16.40
C ASN A 150 -20.65 -3.68 -16.99
N PHE A 151 -19.84 -4.65 -16.54
CA PHE A 151 -19.90 -6.04 -17.01
C PHE A 151 -21.28 -6.69 -16.86
N LYS A 152 -22.01 -6.32 -15.80
CA LYS A 152 -23.42 -6.72 -15.59
C LYS A 152 -24.35 -6.30 -16.73
N ASN A 153 -24.03 -5.24 -17.45
CA ASN A 153 -24.88 -4.63 -18.46
C ASN A 153 -24.58 -5.15 -19.87
N LEU A 154 -23.81 -6.23 -20.00
CA LEU A 154 -23.53 -6.85 -21.30
C LEU A 154 -24.83 -7.33 -21.95
N PRO A 155 -24.95 -7.19 -23.29
CA PRO A 155 -26.18 -7.47 -23.96
C PRO A 155 -26.39 -8.98 -24.13
N GLU A 156 -27.50 -9.50 -23.63
CA GLU A 156 -27.89 -10.90 -23.79
C GLU A 156 -28.78 -11.09 -25.04
N TYR A 157 -28.16 -11.14 -26.21
CA TYR A 157 -28.89 -11.43 -27.46
C TYR A 157 -29.03 -12.95 -27.68
N ALA A 158 -30.25 -13.47 -27.85
CA ALA A 158 -30.44 -14.90 -28.19
C ALA A 158 -29.71 -15.32 -29.49
N SER A 159 -29.54 -14.37 -30.43
CA SER A 159 -28.77 -14.56 -31.67
C SER A 159 -27.25 -14.62 -31.44
N ILE A 160 -26.73 -14.02 -30.36
CA ILE A 160 -25.30 -14.09 -30.05
C ILE A 160 -24.90 -15.49 -29.64
N TYR A 161 -25.70 -16.15 -28.79
CA TYR A 161 -25.42 -17.50 -28.32
C TYR A 161 -25.36 -18.50 -29.48
N ARG A 162 -26.27 -18.39 -30.45
CA ARG A 162 -26.23 -19.23 -31.67
C ARG A 162 -25.01 -18.96 -32.54
N THR A 163 -24.52 -17.72 -32.56
CA THR A 163 -23.34 -17.34 -33.34
C THR A 163 -22.07 -17.84 -32.66
N LEU A 164 -21.96 -17.67 -31.35
CA LEU A 164 -20.84 -18.19 -30.54
C LEU A 164 -20.78 -19.72 -30.58
N ASP A 165 -21.92 -20.40 -30.51
CA ASP A 165 -22.02 -21.87 -30.63
C ASP A 165 -21.58 -22.36 -32.02
N LYS A 166 -22.00 -21.68 -33.10
CA LYS A 166 -21.52 -21.96 -34.47
C LYS A 166 -20.00 -21.81 -34.57
N LEU A 167 -19.44 -20.79 -33.92
CA LEU A 167 -18.00 -20.52 -33.91
C LEU A 167 -17.22 -21.40 -32.92
N ASN A 168 -17.92 -22.19 -32.11
CA ASN A 168 -17.35 -22.97 -31.02
C ASN A 168 -16.48 -22.11 -30.06
N VAL A 169 -16.94 -20.88 -29.79
CA VAL A 169 -16.24 -19.93 -28.91
C VAL A 169 -16.84 -20.02 -27.52
N THR A 170 -16.02 -20.39 -26.54
CA THR A 170 -16.42 -20.40 -25.13
C THR A 170 -15.99 -19.10 -24.42
N PRO A 171 -16.59 -18.76 -23.26
CA PRO A 171 -16.24 -17.55 -22.53
C PRO A 171 -14.75 -17.41 -22.17
N GLN A 172 -14.03 -18.53 -22.02
CA GLN A 172 -12.60 -18.56 -21.75
C GLN A 172 -11.77 -18.02 -22.93
N GLN A 173 -12.31 -18.08 -24.15
CA GLN A 173 -11.63 -17.67 -25.38
C GLN A 173 -11.98 -16.23 -25.81
N TYR A 174 -12.87 -15.55 -25.09
CA TYR A 174 -13.28 -14.19 -25.46
C TYR A 174 -12.11 -13.21 -25.53
N MET A 175 -11.17 -13.29 -24.58
CA MET A 175 -10.01 -12.40 -24.58
C MET A 175 -9.06 -12.67 -25.75
N GLU A 176 -8.87 -13.94 -26.10
CA GLU A 176 -8.08 -14.34 -27.26
C GLU A 176 -8.73 -13.86 -28.57
N LEU A 177 -10.05 -14.03 -28.69
CA LEU A 177 -10.82 -13.54 -29.83
C LEU A 177 -10.72 -12.03 -29.96
N ILE A 178 -10.96 -11.27 -28.88
CA ILE A 178 -10.84 -9.81 -28.86
C ILE A 178 -9.43 -9.38 -29.27
N TYR A 179 -8.39 -10.00 -28.71
CA TYR A 179 -7.01 -9.68 -29.06
C TYR A 179 -6.71 -9.93 -30.55
N ASN A 180 -7.21 -11.02 -31.11
CA ASN A 180 -6.97 -11.35 -32.52
C ASN A 180 -7.68 -10.39 -33.49
N VAL A 181 -8.88 -9.93 -33.15
CA VAL A 181 -9.63 -8.94 -33.96
C VAL A 181 -9.25 -7.49 -33.65
N THR A 182 -8.42 -7.24 -32.63
CA THR A 182 -7.83 -5.93 -32.34
C THR A 182 -6.54 -5.75 -33.15
N ALA A 183 -6.37 -4.58 -33.76
CA ALA A 183 -5.10 -4.20 -34.38
C ALA A 183 -4.10 -3.70 -33.33
N ASP A 184 -2.86 -4.23 -33.37
CA ASP A 184 -1.75 -3.62 -32.65
C ASP A 184 -1.26 -2.41 -33.44
N MET A 185 -1.65 -1.23 -32.98
CA MET A 185 -1.33 0.03 -33.63
C MET A 185 0.17 0.37 -33.57
N THR A 186 0.99 -0.34 -32.77
CA THR A 186 2.44 -0.17 -32.79
C THR A 186 3.08 -0.74 -34.06
N HIS A 187 2.41 -1.65 -34.77
CA HIS A 187 2.92 -2.27 -36.00
C HIS A 187 2.49 -1.54 -37.29
N ILE A 188 1.75 -0.43 -37.19
CA ILE A 188 1.30 0.33 -38.35
C ILE A 188 2.50 0.98 -39.07
N SER A 189 2.60 0.76 -40.38
CA SER A 189 3.69 1.28 -41.22
C SER A 189 3.66 2.80 -41.35
N VAL A 190 2.47 3.41 -41.34
CA VAL A 190 2.27 4.85 -41.47
C VAL A 190 2.52 5.54 -40.13
N ASP A 191 3.57 6.35 -40.07
CA ASP A 191 4.04 7.05 -38.87
C ASP A 191 2.99 7.93 -38.17
N LEU A 192 1.99 8.45 -38.90
CA LEU A 192 0.91 9.30 -38.36
C LEU A 192 -0.07 8.50 -37.48
N TYR A 193 -0.32 7.24 -37.84
CA TYR A 193 -1.28 6.36 -37.18
C TYR A 193 -0.58 5.32 -36.28
N ARG A 194 0.75 5.22 -36.34
CA ARG A 194 1.51 4.30 -35.49
C ARG A 194 1.55 4.80 -34.06
N VAL A 195 1.09 3.95 -33.14
CA VAL A 195 1.24 4.18 -31.70
C VAL A 195 2.71 4.07 -31.32
N ARG A 196 3.29 5.19 -30.89
CA ARG A 196 4.71 5.28 -30.50
C ARG A 196 4.95 6.38 -29.50
N CYS A 197 5.96 6.20 -28.68
CA CYS A 197 6.42 7.22 -27.75
C CYS A 197 7.80 7.68 -28.17
N ILE A 198 8.00 9.00 -28.26
CA ILE A 198 9.26 9.58 -28.70
C ILE A 198 9.75 10.63 -27.69
N HIS A 199 11.06 10.68 -27.52
CA HIS A 199 11.76 11.74 -26.82
C HIS A 199 13.06 12.00 -27.55
N ASP A 200 13.28 13.26 -27.95
CA ASP A 200 14.31 13.69 -28.89
C ASP A 200 14.29 12.86 -30.19
N ASN A 201 15.31 12.02 -30.39
CA ASN A 201 15.45 11.13 -31.53
C ASN A 201 15.49 9.65 -31.14
N ALA A 202 15.03 9.32 -29.93
CA ALA A 202 14.89 7.96 -29.44
C ALA A 202 13.41 7.57 -29.31
N ASN A 203 13.12 6.30 -29.58
CA ASN A 203 11.84 5.71 -29.24
C ASN A 203 11.87 5.30 -27.78
N ILE A 204 10.83 5.64 -27.02
CA ILE A 204 10.57 5.01 -25.74
C ILE A 204 9.69 3.80 -26.02
N GLN A 205 10.06 2.66 -25.44
CA GLN A 205 9.41 1.39 -25.73
C GLN A 205 7.91 1.45 -25.38
N VAL A 206 7.06 1.13 -26.36
CA VAL A 206 5.60 1.06 -26.18
C VAL A 206 5.14 -0.37 -26.39
N ARG A 207 4.30 -0.89 -25.49
CA ARG A 207 3.74 -2.23 -25.62
C ARG A 207 2.24 -2.21 -25.40
N GLN A 208 1.53 -3.06 -26.14
CA GLN A 208 0.13 -3.34 -25.84
C GLN A 208 0.06 -4.21 -24.58
N VAL A 209 -0.76 -3.82 -23.62
CA VAL A 209 -0.93 -4.46 -22.31
C VAL A 209 -2.40 -4.68 -22.03
N LEU A 210 -2.71 -5.70 -21.23
CA LEU A 210 -4.07 -5.96 -20.76
C LEU A 210 -4.30 -5.28 -19.40
N THR A 211 -5.35 -4.49 -19.30
CA THR A 211 -5.75 -3.77 -18.08
C THR A 211 -7.21 -4.07 -17.73
N GLU A 212 -7.69 -3.57 -16.60
CA GLU A 212 -9.11 -3.61 -16.21
C GLU A 212 -10.02 -2.80 -17.16
N TYR A 213 -9.45 -1.94 -17.99
CA TYR A 213 -10.11 -1.22 -19.08
C TYR A 213 -9.91 -1.93 -20.43
N GLY A 214 -9.38 -3.15 -20.47
CA GLY A 214 -9.12 -3.90 -21.71
C GLY A 214 -7.72 -3.66 -22.29
N LEU A 215 -7.58 -3.80 -23.60
CA LEU A 215 -6.30 -3.66 -24.32
C LEU A 215 -5.89 -2.19 -24.42
N CYS A 216 -4.72 -1.86 -23.88
CA CYS A 216 -4.19 -0.50 -23.80
C CYS A 216 -2.72 -0.47 -24.22
N TYR A 217 -2.13 0.72 -24.34
CA TYR A 217 -0.73 0.91 -24.68
C TYR A 217 0.03 1.56 -23.53
N LEU A 218 1.07 0.89 -23.07
CA LEU A 218 1.93 1.28 -21.96
C LEU A 218 3.28 1.77 -22.49
N THR A 219 3.76 2.91 -21.98
CA THR A 219 5.09 3.45 -22.28
C THR A 219 5.88 3.74 -21.02
N ASN A 220 7.20 3.91 -21.16
CA ASN A 220 8.09 4.40 -20.11
C ASN A 220 8.06 3.56 -18.82
N ASN A 221 8.32 2.25 -18.96
CA ASN A 221 8.30 1.31 -17.84
C ASN A 221 9.31 0.17 -18.05
N TYR A 222 9.93 -0.29 -16.96
CA TYR A 222 10.89 -1.41 -16.97
C TYR A 222 10.23 -2.78 -17.21
N LEU A 223 8.92 -2.89 -16.98
CA LEU A 223 8.20 -4.15 -17.03
C LEU A 223 7.54 -4.42 -18.40
N ASN A 224 7.81 -3.59 -19.40
CA ASN A 224 7.17 -3.64 -20.71
C ASN A 224 7.22 -5.00 -21.40
N ALA A 225 8.32 -5.76 -21.28
CA ALA A 225 8.44 -7.07 -21.93
C ALA A 225 7.66 -8.19 -21.21
N LYS A 226 7.41 -8.09 -19.91
CA LYS A 226 6.82 -9.16 -19.08
C LYS A 226 5.30 -9.09 -18.97
N TYR A 227 4.70 -7.93 -19.21
CA TYR A 227 3.27 -7.68 -18.97
C TYR A 227 2.53 -7.28 -20.25
N THR A 228 2.97 -7.77 -21.41
CA THR A 228 2.25 -7.53 -22.66
C THR A 228 0.97 -8.35 -22.71
N SER A 229 0.00 -7.86 -23.50
CA SER A 229 -1.22 -8.61 -23.83
C SER A 229 -0.87 -9.96 -24.47
N HIS A 230 0.11 -10.00 -25.36
CA HIS A 230 0.58 -11.24 -25.99
C HIS A 230 1.09 -12.27 -24.98
N PHE A 231 1.90 -11.85 -24.01
CA PHE A 231 2.41 -12.74 -22.96
C PHE A 231 1.30 -13.21 -22.02
N PHE A 232 0.36 -12.35 -21.67
CA PHE A 232 -0.76 -12.72 -20.82
C PHE A 232 -1.70 -13.74 -21.48
N ILE A 233 -1.95 -13.60 -22.79
CA ILE A 233 -2.90 -14.45 -23.53
C ILE A 233 -2.25 -15.77 -23.97
N TYR A 234 -1.03 -15.71 -24.52
CA TYR A 234 -0.38 -16.88 -25.13
C TYR A 234 0.81 -17.45 -24.32
N GLY A 235 1.25 -16.77 -23.26
CA GLY A 235 2.45 -17.17 -22.51
C GLY A 235 3.77 -16.97 -23.26
N GLN A 236 3.75 -16.23 -24.37
CA GLN A 236 4.91 -15.99 -25.23
C GLN A 236 5.31 -14.52 -25.21
N TYR A 237 6.61 -14.24 -25.33
CA TYR A 237 7.07 -12.86 -25.48
C TYR A 237 6.66 -12.32 -26.85
N PRO A 238 6.27 -11.03 -26.94
CA PRO A 238 5.90 -10.43 -28.21
C PRO A 238 7.10 -10.40 -29.15
N GLU A 239 6.84 -10.51 -30.46
CA GLU A 239 7.87 -10.36 -31.48
C GLU A 239 8.50 -8.95 -31.45
N THR A 240 9.73 -8.86 -31.97
CA THR A 240 10.41 -7.57 -32.07
C THR A 240 9.77 -6.70 -33.15
N ASN A 241 9.53 -5.44 -32.82
CA ASN A 241 8.92 -4.50 -33.75
C ASN A 241 10.01 -3.82 -34.60
N SER A 242 10.16 -4.28 -35.85
CA SER A 242 11.15 -3.74 -36.80
C SER A 242 10.99 -2.23 -37.08
N LEU A 243 9.80 -1.66 -36.90
CA LEU A 243 9.56 -0.22 -37.05
C LEU A 243 10.06 0.57 -35.85
N GLU A 244 10.03 -0.03 -34.66
CA GLU A 244 10.53 0.55 -33.43
C GLU A 244 12.08 0.54 -33.40
N GLU A 245 12.71 -0.51 -33.94
CA GLU A 245 14.17 -0.68 -34.01
C GLU A 245 14.87 0.26 -34.98
N LYS A 246 14.13 0.98 -35.84
CA LYS A 246 14.71 2.00 -36.75
C LYS A 246 15.38 3.16 -36.02
N LYS A 247 15.10 3.34 -34.73
CA LYS A 247 15.67 4.39 -33.87
C LYS A 247 16.20 3.76 -32.58
N PRO A 248 17.13 4.44 -31.87
CA PRO A 248 17.57 3.97 -30.57
C PRO A 248 16.36 3.85 -29.62
N ILE A 249 16.27 2.71 -28.92
CA ILE A 249 15.17 2.38 -28.01
C ILE A 249 15.60 2.63 -26.57
N ARG A 250 14.74 3.30 -25.79
CA ARG A 250 14.87 3.49 -24.34
C ARG A 250 13.69 2.81 -23.64
N ASN A 251 13.95 2.06 -22.57
CA ASN A 251 12.88 1.44 -21.80
C ASN A 251 12.19 2.46 -20.88
N VAL A 252 13.01 3.33 -20.25
CA VAL A 252 12.57 4.33 -19.30
C VAL A 252 13.35 5.62 -19.52
N LEU A 253 12.65 6.75 -19.45
CA LEU A 253 13.21 8.09 -19.41
C LEU A 253 13.32 8.53 -17.95
N THR A 254 14.49 8.98 -17.55
CA THR A 254 14.76 9.51 -16.21
C THR A 254 14.97 11.02 -16.30
N GLY A 255 14.56 11.76 -15.28
CA GLY A 255 14.78 13.20 -15.19
C GLY A 255 14.65 13.75 -13.78
N SER A 256 15.16 14.96 -13.61
CA SER A 256 15.04 15.80 -12.43
C SER A 256 14.06 16.95 -12.64
N PHE A 257 13.58 17.54 -11.55
CA PHE A 257 12.72 18.72 -11.58
C PHE A 257 13.34 19.93 -12.32
N PHE A 258 14.68 20.02 -12.35
CA PHE A 258 15.39 21.12 -13.01
C PHE A 258 15.81 20.84 -14.45
N ASP A 259 15.61 19.61 -14.92
CA ASP A 259 15.94 19.26 -16.28
C ASP A 259 14.96 19.99 -17.22
N LYS A 260 15.52 20.66 -18.24
CA LYS A 260 14.74 21.47 -19.18
C LYS A 260 13.81 20.62 -20.05
N ASP A 261 14.19 19.36 -20.30
CA ASP A 261 13.54 18.47 -21.27
C ASP A 261 13.13 17.14 -20.60
N VAL A 262 12.07 17.19 -19.78
CA VAL A 262 11.45 16.01 -19.14
C VAL A 262 10.12 15.60 -19.78
N SER A 263 9.89 16.01 -21.02
CA SER A 263 8.68 15.67 -21.77
C SER A 263 8.95 14.53 -22.75
N TYR A 264 7.96 13.66 -22.92
CA TYR A 264 7.93 12.69 -24.01
C TYR A 264 6.57 12.73 -24.69
N THR A 265 6.55 12.46 -25.98
CA THR A 265 5.35 12.59 -26.80
C THR A 265 4.82 11.22 -27.16
N PHE A 266 3.59 10.93 -26.72
CA PHE A 266 2.86 9.73 -27.11
C PHE A 266 1.96 10.04 -28.31
N LEU A 267 2.24 9.39 -29.45
CA LEU A 267 1.60 9.60 -30.75
C LEU A 267 0.83 8.35 -31.20
N GLY A 268 0.02 8.50 -32.25
CA GLY A 268 -0.67 7.41 -32.94
C GLY A 268 -2.14 7.24 -32.56
N PHE A 269 -2.75 8.24 -31.91
CA PHE A 269 -4.17 8.25 -31.58
C PHE A 269 -4.89 9.35 -32.39
N PRO A 270 -6.13 9.11 -32.86
CA PRO A 270 -6.85 10.02 -33.75
C PRO A 270 -7.26 11.34 -33.07
N GLU A 271 -7.37 11.35 -31.73
CA GLU A 271 -7.64 12.56 -30.95
C GLU A 271 -6.38 12.97 -30.17
N SER A 272 -5.85 14.15 -30.44
CA SER A 272 -4.83 14.74 -29.57
C SER A 272 -5.50 15.17 -28.26
N THR A 273 -5.05 14.59 -27.15
CA THR A 273 -5.48 15.05 -25.83
C THR A 273 -4.27 15.46 -25.03
N ASP A 274 -4.26 16.72 -24.57
CA ASP A 274 -3.28 17.19 -23.61
C ASP A 274 -3.62 16.59 -22.24
N VAL A 275 -2.76 15.67 -21.79
CA VAL A 275 -2.91 14.95 -20.51
C VAL A 275 -2.86 15.92 -19.32
N SER A 276 -2.31 17.13 -19.48
CA SER A 276 -2.27 18.16 -18.43
C SER A 276 -3.60 18.91 -18.24
N THR A 277 -4.52 18.87 -19.22
CA THR A 277 -5.75 19.69 -19.22
C THR A 277 -7.04 18.90 -18.93
N LYS A 278 -6.98 17.57 -18.87
CA LYS A 278 -8.11 16.72 -18.49
C LYS A 278 -7.81 15.96 -17.20
N ASN A 279 -8.83 15.76 -16.37
CA ASN A 279 -8.82 14.83 -15.24
C ASN A 279 -8.72 13.38 -15.76
N PHE A 280 -7.55 12.98 -16.24
CA PHE A 280 -7.25 11.58 -16.45
C PHE A 280 -6.98 10.92 -15.10
N MET A 281 -7.46 9.68 -14.93
CA MET A 281 -6.92 8.81 -13.90
C MET A 281 -5.53 8.37 -14.35
N ILE A 282 -4.53 9.21 -14.07
CA ILE A 282 -3.13 8.84 -14.20
C ILE A 282 -2.89 7.78 -13.13
N VAL A 283 -2.87 6.50 -13.52
CA VAL A 283 -2.37 5.43 -12.65
C VAL A 283 -0.85 5.53 -12.63
N ALA A 284 -0.35 6.52 -11.88
CA ALA A 284 1.05 6.59 -11.52
C ALA A 284 1.29 5.50 -10.47
N LEU A 285 1.85 4.36 -10.91
CA LEU A 285 2.40 3.36 -10.01
C LEU A 285 3.67 3.93 -9.34
N LEU A 286 3.47 4.77 -8.34
CA LEU A 286 4.51 5.13 -7.38
C LEU A 286 4.67 3.93 -6.43
N LEU A 287 5.64 3.07 -6.72
CA LEU A 287 6.13 2.09 -5.76
C LEU A 287 6.82 2.84 -4.61
N VAL A 288 6.04 3.23 -3.60
CA VAL A 288 6.57 3.73 -2.34
C VAL A 288 7.16 2.54 -1.60
N TYR A 289 8.48 2.38 -1.70
CA TYR A 289 9.23 1.50 -0.81
C TYR A 289 9.14 2.06 0.60
N TYR A 290 8.24 1.51 1.42
CA TYR A 290 8.29 1.67 2.85
C TYR A 290 9.45 0.82 3.37
N CYS A 291 10.59 1.45 3.68
CA CYS A 291 11.53 0.88 4.62
C CYS A 291 10.88 0.95 6.01
N ILE A 292 10.57 -0.21 6.58
CA ILE A 292 10.31 -0.41 8.00
C ILE A 292 11.65 -0.63 8.70
#